data_AF-A0A8C4QKZ5-F1
#
_entry.id   AF-A0A8C4QKZ5-F1
#
_cell.length_a   1.000
_cell.length_b   1.000
_cell.length_c   1.000
_cell.angle_alpha   90.00
_cell.angle_beta   90.00
_cell.angle_gamma   90.00
#
_symmetry.space_group_name_H-M   'P 1'
#
loop_
_entity.id
_entity.type
_entity.pdbx_description
1 polymer ?
#
loop_
_entity_poly.entity_id
_entity_poly.type
_entity_poly.pdbx_seq_one_letter_code
_entity_poly.pdbx_strand_id
1 'polypeptide(L)'
;MADGDSSFRISPSASSSCSSGCRRSRRWSQVSRSWSESEREARVLVINTGGTIGMVYEDNVLTTEPHTFVGHLKKLPMLHDQAYAERTQLFAYHKDAGSTLVLPSVAPEASHDFLWRQDKRVVYTLLEYDPLLDSCNMTTDDWAKIAKDIKEHYEDYDGFVVLHGTDTMAYTASALSFMCEHQGKPVILTGSQVPISEMRSDGRDNLLGALLIAGHFVIPEVGLYFHHKLYRGNRVTKVDSGRFKAFLSPNLPPLINAEVNITVSWDMVWRPNTMHKFRVHTNLNRNVGLLRLFPGITSDTIRAFLQPPMQGIVLETYGTGNAPDKRPDLLEELRAATDRGVLIINCTQCLCGSVSESYATGKALLHCGVIPGGDMTPEAALAKLSYVLGKSELSIKQQKEILHENLRGEMTTVYSASKFSLRDSSFLCLVANAIGANRTEELEGVRDALVPVLACAAAKTGDLETLRSLQRMHGCQWRYGGPRGLGPSRCGFGSSNWLQWSKSSGSGKGSWSV
;
A
#
# COMPACT_ATOMS: atom_id res chain seq x y z
N MET A 1 -56.91 23.14 -65.10
CA MET A 1 -57.66 24.13 -64.29
C MET A 1 -56.62 24.78 -63.37
N ALA A 2 -55.69 25.52 -63.95
CA ALA A 2 -55.72 26.95 -64.33
C ALA A 2 -55.30 27.80 -63.13
N ASP A 3 -54.38 28.76 -63.14
CA ASP A 3 -53.24 29.24 -63.95
C ASP A 3 -52.48 30.14 -62.92
N GLY A 4 -51.19 30.44 -62.94
CA GLY A 4 -50.32 30.81 -64.03
C GLY A 4 -48.98 31.36 -63.51
N ASP A 5 -48.09 31.57 -64.47
CA ASP A 5 -46.72 32.07 -64.45
C ASP A 5 -46.47 33.38 -63.67
N SER A 6 -45.25 33.56 -63.14
CA SER A 6 -44.26 34.43 -63.79
C SER A 6 -43.02 34.72 -62.93
N SER A 7 -41.97 35.03 -63.67
CA SER A 7 -40.56 35.17 -63.33
C SER A 7 -40.14 36.55 -62.80
N PHE A 8 -38.92 36.56 -62.23
CA PHE A 8 -37.87 37.60 -62.32
C PHE A 8 -37.75 38.72 -61.26
N ARG A 9 -36.52 38.76 -60.72
CA ARG A 9 -35.59 39.91 -60.53
C ARG A 9 -35.41 40.50 -59.12
N ILE A 10 -34.12 40.52 -58.75
CA ILE A 10 -33.47 40.99 -57.51
C ILE A 10 -33.10 42.47 -57.63
N SER A 11 -33.12 43.22 -56.51
CA SER A 11 -32.15 44.26 -56.03
C SER A 11 -32.82 45.28 -55.09
N PRO A 12 -32.12 46.02 -54.18
CA PRO A 12 -30.74 45.89 -53.65
C PRO A 12 -30.56 46.19 -52.12
N SER A 13 -29.29 46.09 -51.69
CA SER A 13 -28.57 46.83 -50.63
C SER A 13 -28.66 46.45 -49.13
N ALA A 14 -27.58 45.79 -48.69
CA ALA A 14 -26.75 45.99 -47.48
C ALA A 14 -27.25 46.88 -46.32
N SER A 15 -27.25 46.34 -45.09
CA SER A 15 -26.12 46.46 -44.13
C SER A 15 -26.53 46.23 -42.65
N SER A 16 -25.65 45.51 -41.94
CA SER A 16 -25.30 45.63 -40.51
C SER A 16 -26.17 45.07 -39.37
N SER A 17 -25.49 44.21 -38.60
CA SER A 17 -25.38 44.16 -37.12
C SER A 17 -26.21 43.14 -36.32
N CYS A 18 -25.45 42.42 -35.49
CA CYS A 18 -25.80 41.39 -34.52
C CYS A 18 -26.67 41.92 -33.37
N SER A 19 -27.56 41.08 -32.82
CA SER A 19 -27.40 40.50 -31.46
C SER A 19 -28.69 39.84 -30.92
N SER A 20 -28.44 38.77 -30.14
CA SER A 20 -29.24 38.26 -29.01
C SER A 20 -30.51 37.42 -29.25
N GLY A 21 -30.46 36.19 -28.69
CA GLY A 21 -31.51 35.68 -27.80
C GLY A 21 -32.45 34.60 -28.33
N CYS A 22 -32.16 33.32 -28.06
CA CYS A 22 -33.21 32.37 -27.69
C CYS A 22 -32.68 31.15 -26.93
N ARG A 23 -32.92 31.14 -25.61
CA ARG A 23 -32.76 29.99 -24.71
C ARG A 23 -33.94 29.02 -24.93
N ARG A 24 -33.68 27.77 -25.28
CA ARG A 24 -34.65 26.66 -25.14
C ARG A 24 -34.21 25.75 -24.00
N SER A 25 -34.97 25.77 -22.90
CA SER A 25 -34.78 24.89 -21.75
C SER A 25 -35.11 23.45 -22.13
N ARG A 26 -34.14 22.53 -22.05
CA ARG A 26 -34.41 21.09 -22.02
C ARG A 26 -34.59 20.67 -20.56
N ARG A 27 -35.83 20.31 -20.22
CA ARG A 27 -36.21 19.62 -18.98
C ARG A 27 -35.45 18.29 -18.93
N TRP A 28 -34.55 18.15 -17.95
CA TRP A 28 -33.99 16.85 -17.59
C TRP A 28 -35.02 16.15 -16.71
N SER A 29 -35.62 15.07 -17.22
CA SER A 29 -36.40 14.15 -16.40
C SER A 29 -35.46 13.45 -15.42
N GLN A 30 -35.65 13.70 -14.12
CA GLN A 30 -35.05 12.92 -13.04
C GLN A 30 -35.53 11.46 -13.19
N VAL A 31 -34.67 10.60 -13.74
CA VAL A 31 -34.80 9.16 -13.56
C VAL A 31 -34.16 8.85 -12.21
N SER A 32 -34.96 8.82 -11.16
CA SER A 32 -34.56 8.26 -9.87
C SER A 32 -34.36 6.75 -10.05
N ARG A 33 -33.11 6.31 -10.25
CA ARG A 33 -32.76 4.89 -10.09
C ARG A 33 -32.95 4.52 -8.62
N SER A 34 -33.94 3.69 -8.32
CA SER A 34 -34.03 3.02 -7.02
C SER A 34 -32.89 2.02 -6.91
N TRP A 35 -31.85 2.38 -6.18
CA TRP A 35 -30.80 1.44 -5.80
C TRP A 35 -31.41 0.37 -4.87
N SER A 36 -31.03 -0.89 -5.06
CA SER A 36 -31.33 -1.94 -4.08
C SER A 36 -30.62 -1.61 -2.76
N GLU A 37 -31.21 -1.95 -1.61
CA GLU A 37 -30.58 -1.67 -0.30
C GLU A 37 -29.17 -2.30 -0.19
N SER A 38 -28.93 -3.44 -0.84
CA SER A 38 -27.61 -4.07 -0.95
C SER A 38 -26.56 -3.25 -1.70
N GLU A 39 -26.94 -2.34 -2.60
CA GLU A 39 -25.99 -1.45 -3.30
C GLU A 39 -25.54 -0.26 -2.43
N ARG A 40 -26.22 -0.02 -1.31
CA ARG A 40 -25.90 1.00 -0.30
C ARG A 40 -25.13 0.44 0.90
N GLU A 41 -24.61 -0.78 0.80
CA GLU A 41 -23.79 -1.37 1.86
C GLU A 41 -22.30 -1.39 1.44
N ALA A 42 -21.43 -1.23 2.43
CA ALA A 42 -20.03 -1.60 2.37
C ALA A 42 -19.84 -2.84 3.23
N ARG A 43 -19.43 -3.95 2.62
CA ARG A 43 -19.32 -5.25 3.31
C ARG A 43 -17.91 -5.46 3.82
N VAL A 44 -17.74 -5.70 5.12
CA VAL A 44 -16.44 -5.94 5.73
C VAL A 44 -16.40 -7.32 6.38
N LEU A 45 -15.41 -8.14 6.05
CA LEU A 45 -15.18 -9.40 6.76
C LEU A 45 -14.27 -9.13 7.96
N VAL A 46 -14.70 -9.51 9.15
CA VAL A 46 -13.90 -9.47 10.37
C VAL A 46 -13.41 -10.88 10.67
N ILE A 47 -12.11 -11.12 10.49
CA ILE A 47 -11.45 -12.38 10.85
C ILE A 47 -10.98 -12.27 12.29
N ASN A 48 -11.63 -12.98 13.20
CA ASN A 48 -11.25 -13.04 14.61
C ASN A 48 -10.26 -14.17 14.85
N THR A 49 -8.97 -13.85 14.90
CA THR A 49 -7.92 -14.84 15.17
C THR A 49 -7.66 -15.02 16.66
N GLY A 50 -8.11 -14.09 17.50
CA GLY A 50 -7.91 -14.07 18.95
C GLY A 50 -7.25 -12.80 19.47
N GLY A 51 -6.51 -12.92 20.58
CA GLY A 51 -5.93 -11.79 21.30
C GLY A 51 -6.85 -11.14 22.32
N THR A 52 -6.30 -10.20 23.08
CA THR A 52 -6.93 -9.58 24.26
C THR A 52 -8.30 -8.98 24.00
N ILE A 53 -8.58 -8.49 22.78
CA ILE A 53 -9.85 -7.82 22.45
C ILE A 53 -11.07 -8.70 22.70
N GLY A 54 -10.95 -10.01 22.48
CA GLY A 54 -12.01 -10.99 22.68
C GLY A 54 -11.86 -11.86 23.93
N MET A 55 -10.88 -11.58 24.79
CA MET A 55 -10.66 -12.34 26.02
C MET A 55 -11.68 -11.96 27.12
N VAL A 56 -11.83 -12.84 28.10
CA VAL A 56 -12.61 -12.61 29.32
C VAL A 56 -11.74 -12.92 30.53
N TYR A 57 -12.08 -12.34 31.69
CA TYR A 57 -11.40 -12.68 32.94
C TYR A 57 -12.01 -13.93 33.56
N GLU A 58 -11.19 -14.96 33.71
CA GLU A 58 -11.49 -16.19 34.44
C GLU A 58 -10.42 -16.35 35.52
N ASP A 59 -10.82 -16.38 36.79
CA ASP A 59 -9.90 -16.44 37.95
C ASP A 59 -8.76 -15.39 37.95
N ASN A 60 -9.07 -14.16 37.50
CA ASN A 60 -8.12 -13.04 37.31
C ASN A 60 -7.06 -13.26 36.23
N VAL A 61 -7.23 -14.25 35.36
CA VAL A 61 -6.40 -14.48 34.17
C VAL A 61 -7.25 -14.21 32.94
N LEU A 62 -6.64 -13.62 31.91
CA LEU A 62 -7.30 -13.44 30.63
C LEU A 62 -7.30 -14.76 29.86
N THR A 63 -8.48 -15.27 29.54
CA THR A 63 -8.69 -16.49 28.76
C THR A 63 -9.53 -16.21 27.53
N THR A 64 -9.41 -17.06 26.51
CA THR A 64 -10.25 -16.99 25.32
C THR A 64 -11.52 -17.79 25.55
N GLU A 65 -12.67 -17.18 25.25
CA GLU A 65 -13.97 -17.83 25.31
C GLU A 65 -14.57 -17.87 23.89
N PRO A 66 -14.57 -19.04 23.23
CA PRO A 66 -15.13 -19.16 21.88
C PRO A 66 -16.62 -18.82 21.83
N HIS A 67 -17.06 -18.26 20.72
CA HIS A 67 -18.44 -17.98 20.34
C HIS A 67 -19.19 -16.94 21.18
N THR A 68 -18.55 -16.26 22.14
CA THR A 68 -19.20 -15.20 22.94
C THR A 68 -19.00 -13.80 22.40
N PHE A 69 -17.98 -13.59 21.55
CA PHE A 69 -17.56 -12.28 21.08
C PHE A 69 -18.67 -11.52 20.32
N VAL A 70 -19.38 -12.18 19.39
CA VAL A 70 -20.53 -11.59 18.68
C VAL A 70 -21.62 -11.11 19.65
N GLY A 71 -21.88 -11.88 20.70
CA GLY A 71 -22.84 -11.53 21.74
C GLY A 71 -22.46 -10.26 22.50
N HIS A 72 -21.17 -10.05 22.74
CA HIS A 72 -20.65 -8.80 23.31
C HIS A 72 -20.80 -7.62 22.34
N LEU A 73 -20.51 -7.81 21.06
CA LEU A 73 -20.66 -6.74 20.05
C LEU A 73 -22.11 -6.28 19.88
N LYS A 74 -23.07 -7.20 19.88
CA LYS A 74 -24.51 -6.88 19.79
C LYS A 74 -25.02 -6.01 20.95
N LYS A 75 -24.36 -6.07 22.11
CA LYS A 75 -24.69 -5.24 23.28
C LYS A 75 -24.15 -3.80 23.18
N LEU A 76 -23.28 -3.51 22.22
CA LEU A 76 -22.64 -2.20 22.05
C LEU A 76 -23.33 -1.42 20.92
N PRO A 77 -24.13 -0.38 21.22
CA PRO A 77 -24.87 0.36 20.19
C PRO A 77 -23.98 1.05 19.15
N MET A 78 -22.73 1.36 19.52
CA MET A 78 -21.75 1.94 18.59
C MET A 78 -21.26 0.94 17.53
N LEU A 79 -21.39 -0.38 17.79
CA LEU A 79 -20.93 -1.46 16.91
C LEU A 79 -22.11 -2.26 16.31
N HIS A 80 -23.34 -2.06 16.78
CA HIS A 80 -24.52 -2.72 16.25
C HIS A 80 -25.78 -1.85 16.34
N ASP A 81 -26.39 -1.56 15.18
CA ASP A 81 -27.72 -0.93 15.11
C ASP A 81 -28.81 -2.00 14.88
N GLN A 82 -29.39 -2.47 15.99
CA GLN A 82 -30.46 -3.48 16.00
C GLN A 82 -31.71 -3.01 15.24
N ALA A 83 -32.09 -1.74 15.41
CA ALA A 83 -33.30 -1.20 14.78
C ALA A 83 -33.17 -1.14 13.26
N TYR A 84 -31.98 -0.82 12.74
CA TYR A 84 -31.69 -0.93 11.32
C TYR A 84 -31.80 -2.38 10.84
N ALA A 85 -31.14 -3.32 11.54
CA ALA A 85 -31.10 -4.72 11.14
C ALA A 85 -32.49 -5.37 11.06
N GLU A 86 -33.38 -5.06 12.01
CA GLU A 86 -34.77 -5.54 12.01
C GLU A 86 -35.58 -4.92 10.88
N ARG A 87 -35.47 -3.59 10.68
CA ARG A 87 -36.22 -2.86 9.67
C ARG A 87 -35.87 -3.30 8.25
N THR A 88 -34.59 -3.53 7.96
CA THR A 88 -34.14 -3.97 6.62
C THR A 88 -34.20 -5.48 6.44
N GLN A 89 -34.58 -6.23 7.48
CA GLN A 89 -34.50 -7.69 7.49
C GLN A 89 -33.11 -8.19 7.08
N LEU A 90 -32.05 -7.54 7.58
CA LEU A 90 -30.64 -7.80 7.24
C LEU A 90 -30.32 -9.30 7.26
N PHE A 91 -30.83 -10.01 8.26
CA PHE A 91 -30.60 -11.44 8.49
C PHE A 91 -31.29 -12.37 7.49
N ALA A 92 -32.22 -11.87 6.67
CA ALA A 92 -32.92 -12.68 5.68
C ALA A 92 -32.10 -12.91 4.39
N TYR A 93 -31.12 -12.05 4.09
CA TYR A 93 -30.35 -12.09 2.85
C TYR A 93 -28.83 -12.24 3.03
N HIS A 94 -28.33 -12.18 4.26
CA HIS A 94 -26.94 -12.53 4.57
C HIS A 94 -26.82 -14.01 4.96
N LYS A 95 -25.86 -14.71 4.35
CA LYS A 95 -25.64 -16.16 4.56
C LYS A 95 -25.35 -16.50 6.03
N ASP A 96 -24.64 -15.63 6.74
CA ASP A 96 -24.17 -15.84 8.12
C ASP A 96 -24.91 -14.94 9.12
N ALA A 97 -26.24 -14.96 9.07
CA ALA A 97 -27.09 -14.08 9.87
C ALA A 97 -26.77 -14.03 11.38
N GLY A 98 -26.26 -15.12 11.95
CA GLY A 98 -25.86 -15.17 13.37
C GLY A 98 -24.69 -14.25 13.73
N SER A 99 -23.73 -14.07 12.80
CA SER A 99 -22.47 -13.35 12.98
C SER A 99 -22.34 -12.06 12.17
N THR A 100 -23.39 -11.69 11.42
CA THR A 100 -23.48 -10.39 10.72
C THR A 100 -23.99 -9.29 11.67
N LEU A 101 -23.35 -8.14 11.63
CA LEU A 101 -23.72 -6.92 12.36
C LEU A 101 -23.65 -5.71 11.42
N VAL A 102 -24.22 -4.58 11.85
CA VAL A 102 -24.27 -3.35 11.08
C VAL A 102 -23.91 -2.17 11.97
N LEU A 103 -22.99 -1.32 11.52
CA LEU A 103 -22.65 -0.11 12.25
C LEU A 103 -23.78 0.93 12.17
N PRO A 104 -23.91 1.85 13.15
CA PRO A 104 -24.71 3.06 13.03
C PRO A 104 -24.36 3.88 11.78
N SER A 105 -25.30 4.71 11.31
CA SER A 105 -25.02 5.63 10.20
C SER A 105 -24.05 6.72 10.65
N VAL A 106 -23.05 7.02 9.82
CA VAL A 106 -22.27 8.24 9.94
C VAL A 106 -23.12 9.38 9.38
N ALA A 107 -23.22 10.51 10.08
CA ALA A 107 -23.96 11.67 9.59
C ALA A 107 -23.22 12.31 8.39
N PRO A 108 -23.92 12.82 7.36
CA PRO A 108 -23.30 13.37 6.14
C PRO A 108 -22.36 14.56 6.36
N GLU A 109 -22.43 15.24 7.52
CA GLU A 109 -21.73 16.50 7.76
C GLU A 109 -20.29 16.36 8.29
N ALA A 110 -19.80 15.14 8.55
CA ALA A 110 -18.57 14.93 9.32
C ALA A 110 -17.25 14.94 8.52
N SER A 111 -17.26 15.05 7.18
CA SER A 111 -15.99 15.04 6.41
C SER A 111 -16.08 15.77 5.06
N HIS A 112 -15.11 16.64 4.77
CA HIS A 112 -14.95 17.31 3.47
C HIS A 112 -14.11 16.51 2.44
N ASP A 113 -13.84 15.22 2.69
CA ASP A 113 -12.99 14.40 1.81
C ASP A 113 -13.82 13.70 0.72
N PHE A 114 -13.50 13.94 -0.55
CA PHE A 114 -14.26 13.49 -1.72
C PHE A 114 -14.15 11.98 -2.00
N LEU A 115 -13.20 11.28 -1.36
CA LEU A 115 -12.98 9.83 -1.50
C LEU A 115 -13.65 8.99 -0.41
N TRP A 116 -14.41 9.63 0.48
CA TRP A 116 -15.30 8.93 1.42
C TRP A 116 -16.50 8.32 0.68
N ARG A 117 -16.78 7.03 0.89
CA ARG A 117 -18.06 6.42 0.50
C ARG A 117 -19.16 6.88 1.47
N GLN A 118 -19.58 8.14 1.39
CA GLN A 118 -20.53 8.78 2.33
C GLN A 118 -21.91 8.12 2.36
N ASP A 119 -22.31 7.44 1.28
CA ASP A 119 -23.68 6.90 1.13
C ASP A 119 -23.82 5.43 1.52
N LYS A 120 -22.76 4.80 2.04
CA LYS A 120 -22.76 3.36 2.34
C LYS A 120 -22.81 3.04 3.82
N ARG A 121 -23.71 2.13 4.21
CA ARG A 121 -23.78 1.55 5.56
C ARG A 121 -22.72 0.45 5.69
N VAL A 122 -21.90 0.46 6.75
CA VAL A 122 -20.95 -0.63 6.99
C VAL A 122 -21.66 -1.81 7.62
N VAL A 123 -21.74 -2.91 6.88
CA VAL A 123 -22.22 -4.22 7.34
C VAL A 123 -21.01 -5.13 7.44
N TYR A 124 -20.84 -5.79 8.58
CA TYR A 124 -19.69 -6.65 8.80
C TYR A 124 -20.08 -8.02 9.33
N THR A 125 -19.37 -9.05 8.88
CA THR A 125 -19.58 -10.44 9.29
C THR A 125 -18.36 -10.92 10.04
N LEU A 126 -18.55 -11.59 11.18
CA LEU A 126 -17.44 -12.23 11.89
C LEU A 126 -17.21 -13.66 11.43
N LEU A 127 -15.97 -13.94 11.05
CA LEU A 127 -15.39 -15.27 10.91
C LEU A 127 -14.49 -15.51 12.12
N GLU A 128 -14.91 -16.35 13.04
CA GLU A 128 -14.14 -16.67 14.24
C GLU A 128 -13.33 -17.94 14.08
N TYR A 129 -12.06 -17.91 14.51
CA TYR A 129 -11.20 -19.08 14.47
C TYR A 129 -11.48 -20.02 15.63
N ASP A 130 -11.43 -21.31 15.34
CA ASP A 130 -11.42 -22.38 16.32
C ASP A 130 -10.14 -23.23 16.12
N PRO A 131 -9.24 -23.30 17.12
CA PRO A 131 -9.23 -22.51 18.35
C PRO A 131 -8.86 -21.04 18.10
N LEU A 132 -9.27 -20.14 19.01
CA LEU A 132 -8.73 -18.79 19.11
C LEU A 132 -7.25 -18.84 19.55
N LEU A 133 -6.43 -17.95 18.99
CA LEU A 133 -4.98 -17.94 19.19
C LEU A 133 -4.53 -16.79 20.08
N ASP A 134 -3.61 -17.09 21.00
CA ASP A 134 -2.71 -16.09 21.54
C ASP A 134 -1.64 -15.77 20.48
N SER A 135 -1.44 -14.48 20.21
CA SER A 135 -0.47 -14.01 19.22
C SER A 135 0.95 -14.50 19.47
N CYS A 136 1.33 -14.79 20.73
CA CYS A 136 2.64 -15.37 21.07
C CYS A 136 2.86 -16.76 20.49
N ASN A 137 1.78 -17.50 20.21
CA ASN A 137 1.82 -18.86 19.67
C ASN A 137 1.65 -18.89 18.14
N MET A 138 1.51 -17.73 17.49
CA MET A 138 1.29 -17.68 16.04
C MET A 138 2.57 -17.95 15.26
N THR A 139 2.39 -18.68 14.16
CA THR A 139 3.43 -19.16 13.27
C THR A 139 3.15 -18.75 11.82
N THR A 140 4.06 -19.11 10.91
CA THR A 140 3.84 -18.91 9.46
C THR A 140 2.59 -19.60 8.93
N ASP A 141 2.15 -20.69 9.57
CA ASP A 141 0.97 -21.45 9.14
C ASP A 141 -0.33 -20.72 9.48
N ASP A 142 -0.35 -20.03 10.61
CA ASP A 142 -1.47 -19.19 11.02
C ASP A 142 -1.59 -17.98 10.09
N TRP A 143 -0.47 -17.37 9.70
CA TRP A 143 -0.46 -16.31 8.68
C TRP A 143 -0.96 -16.83 7.33
N ALA A 144 -0.55 -18.03 6.92
CA ALA A 144 -1.03 -18.70 5.71
C ALA A 144 -2.54 -18.96 5.74
N LYS A 145 -3.10 -19.32 6.91
CA LYS A 145 -4.54 -19.48 7.10
C LYS A 145 -5.26 -18.15 6.89
N ILE A 146 -4.84 -17.09 7.56
CA ILE A 146 -5.44 -15.74 7.42
C ILE A 146 -5.42 -15.28 5.97
N ALA A 147 -4.29 -15.43 5.29
CA ALA A 147 -4.18 -15.01 3.89
C ALA A 147 -5.06 -15.84 2.95
N LYS A 148 -5.23 -17.15 3.21
CA LYS A 148 -6.15 -18.00 2.45
C LYS A 148 -7.61 -17.57 2.65
N ASP A 149 -8.02 -17.28 3.87
CA ASP A 149 -9.39 -16.84 4.17
C ASP A 149 -9.69 -15.49 3.51
N ILE A 150 -8.74 -14.54 3.53
CA ILE A 150 -8.85 -13.28 2.79
C ILE A 150 -9.04 -13.55 1.30
N LYS A 151 -8.29 -14.50 0.72
CA LYS A 151 -8.40 -14.86 -0.70
C LYS A 151 -9.74 -15.51 -1.03
N GLU A 152 -10.21 -16.41 -0.19
CA GLU A 152 -11.49 -17.12 -0.37
C GLU A 152 -12.65 -16.13 -0.42
N HIS A 153 -12.66 -15.17 0.50
CA HIS A 153 -13.71 -14.17 0.62
C HIS A 153 -13.43 -12.87 -0.15
N TYR A 154 -12.39 -12.86 -0.99
CA TYR A 154 -11.88 -11.62 -1.56
C TYR A 154 -12.89 -10.90 -2.44
N GLU A 155 -13.74 -11.63 -3.18
CA GLU A 155 -14.74 -11.04 -4.08
C GLU A 155 -16.05 -10.66 -3.38
N ASP A 156 -16.37 -11.29 -2.25
CA ASP A 156 -17.64 -11.13 -1.53
C ASP A 156 -17.69 -9.87 -0.64
N TYR A 157 -16.53 -9.36 -0.24
CA TYR A 157 -16.39 -8.24 0.69
C TYR A 157 -15.62 -7.06 0.08
N ASP A 158 -15.92 -5.84 0.54
CA ASP A 158 -15.24 -4.60 0.14
C ASP A 158 -13.91 -4.39 0.88
N GLY A 159 -13.76 -4.96 2.08
CA GLY A 159 -12.58 -4.83 2.93
C GLY A 159 -12.52 -5.89 4.03
N PHE A 160 -11.38 -5.97 4.70
CA PHE A 160 -11.09 -6.96 5.72
C PHE A 160 -10.57 -6.29 6.99
N VAL A 161 -11.03 -6.76 8.15
CA VAL A 161 -10.45 -6.45 9.45
C VAL A 161 -9.98 -7.76 10.07
N VAL A 162 -8.76 -7.78 10.59
CA VAL A 162 -8.20 -8.95 11.29
C VAL A 162 -8.00 -8.57 12.76
N LEU A 163 -8.78 -9.18 13.64
CA LEU A 163 -8.59 -9.03 15.09
C LEU A 163 -7.45 -9.94 15.52
N HIS A 164 -6.47 -9.36 16.20
CA HIS A 164 -5.21 -10.02 16.50
C HIS A 164 -4.66 -9.58 17.86
N GLY A 165 -3.92 -10.47 18.53
CA GLY A 165 -3.18 -10.13 19.75
C GLY A 165 -2.01 -9.17 19.46
N THR A 166 -1.70 -8.27 20.40
CA THR A 166 -0.77 -7.16 20.09
C THR A 166 0.70 -7.59 20.03
N ASP A 167 1.09 -8.70 20.66
CA ASP A 167 2.51 -9.06 20.82
C ASP A 167 3.22 -9.36 19.51
N THR A 168 2.56 -10.04 18.57
CA THR A 168 3.12 -10.35 17.26
C THR A 168 2.39 -9.69 16.09
N MET A 169 1.50 -8.73 16.37
CA MET A 169 0.68 -8.06 15.34
C MET A 169 1.53 -7.41 14.22
N ALA A 170 2.67 -6.81 14.57
CA ALA A 170 3.60 -6.22 13.61
C ALA A 170 4.23 -7.26 12.66
N TYR A 171 4.52 -8.46 13.16
CA TYR A 171 5.00 -9.59 12.36
C TYR A 171 3.92 -10.09 11.40
N THR A 172 2.70 -10.30 11.90
CA THR A 172 1.56 -10.72 11.06
C THR A 172 1.23 -9.68 9.99
N ALA A 173 1.18 -8.39 10.34
CA ALA A 173 0.95 -7.32 9.39
C ALA A 173 2.04 -7.27 8.31
N SER A 174 3.30 -7.46 8.70
CA SER A 174 4.43 -7.55 7.77
C SER A 174 4.32 -8.74 6.84
N ALA A 175 4.07 -9.94 7.37
CA ALA A 175 3.92 -11.17 6.60
C ALA A 175 2.78 -11.07 5.58
N LEU A 176 1.59 -10.67 6.03
CA LEU A 176 0.42 -10.49 5.15
C LEU A 176 0.69 -9.48 4.04
N SER A 177 1.46 -8.41 4.30
CA SER A 177 1.79 -7.42 3.27
C SER A 177 2.56 -8.01 2.08
N PHE A 178 3.44 -8.99 2.32
CA PHE A 178 4.18 -9.68 1.26
C PHE A 178 3.36 -10.81 0.63
N MET A 179 2.62 -11.56 1.45
CA MET A 179 1.79 -12.69 1.01
C MET A 179 0.67 -12.25 0.06
N CYS A 180 0.04 -11.10 0.33
CA CYS A 180 -1.08 -10.52 -0.42
C CYS A 180 -0.57 -9.68 -1.61
N GLU A 181 -0.29 -10.31 -2.75
CA GLU A 181 0.13 -9.59 -3.96
C GLU A 181 -1.05 -9.01 -4.74
N HIS A 182 -0.80 -7.83 -5.35
CA HIS A 182 -1.79 -7.13 -6.15
C HIS A 182 -3.10 -6.87 -5.39
N GLN A 183 -2.97 -6.60 -4.08
CA GLN A 183 -4.06 -6.22 -3.20
C GLN A 183 -4.71 -4.92 -3.69
N GLY A 184 -6.03 -4.89 -3.71
CA GLY A 184 -6.86 -3.76 -4.17
C GLY A 184 -7.91 -3.32 -3.15
N LYS A 185 -8.00 -4.01 -2.01
CA LYS A 185 -8.96 -3.79 -0.92
C LYS A 185 -8.21 -3.64 0.41
N PRO A 186 -8.72 -2.86 1.37
CA PRO A 186 -8.07 -2.72 2.67
C PRO A 186 -8.08 -4.03 3.46
N VAL A 187 -6.95 -4.36 4.07
CA VAL A 187 -6.82 -5.41 5.09
C VAL A 187 -6.24 -4.75 6.33
N ILE A 188 -7.05 -4.59 7.38
CA ILE A 188 -6.67 -3.80 8.55
C ILE A 188 -6.55 -4.71 9.76
N LEU A 189 -5.33 -4.84 10.30
CA LEU A 189 -5.11 -5.48 11.59
C LEU A 189 -5.45 -4.51 12.70
N THR A 190 -6.12 -5.00 13.74
CA THR A 190 -6.36 -4.25 14.97
C THR A 190 -6.51 -5.19 16.16
N GLY A 191 -6.57 -4.62 17.36
CA GLY A 191 -6.71 -5.34 18.62
C GLY A 191 -6.89 -4.36 19.78
N SER A 192 -6.56 -4.78 20.98
CA SER A 192 -6.63 -3.92 22.17
C SER A 192 -5.65 -4.35 23.25
N GLN A 193 -5.38 -3.44 24.18
CA GLN A 193 -4.69 -3.77 25.43
C GLN A 193 -5.65 -4.26 26.51
N VAL A 194 -6.92 -3.86 26.43
CA VAL A 194 -7.97 -4.24 27.38
C VAL A 194 -9.13 -4.90 26.63
N PRO A 195 -9.71 -6.01 27.12
CA PRO A 195 -10.82 -6.68 26.42
C PRO A 195 -12.00 -5.77 26.15
N ILE A 196 -12.72 -5.99 25.03
CA ILE A 196 -13.78 -5.06 24.59
C ILE A 196 -14.99 -5.02 25.53
N SER A 197 -15.20 -6.11 26.29
CA SER A 197 -16.24 -6.27 27.31
C SER A 197 -16.02 -5.35 28.51
N GLU A 198 -14.76 -5.00 28.81
CA GLU A 198 -14.41 -4.18 29.98
C GLU A 198 -14.83 -2.73 29.85
N MET A 199 -15.21 -2.10 30.96
CA MET A 199 -15.75 -0.74 30.95
C MET A 199 -14.83 0.28 30.28
N ARG A 200 -13.52 0.21 30.53
CA ARG A 200 -12.51 1.12 29.97
C ARG A 200 -11.58 0.40 29.00
N SER A 201 -12.12 0.06 27.84
CA SER A 201 -11.38 -0.63 26.78
C SER A 201 -11.06 0.26 25.60
N ASP A 202 -9.82 0.18 25.11
CA ASP A 202 -9.38 0.74 23.83
C ASP A 202 -9.89 -0.07 22.61
N GLY A 203 -10.36 -1.30 22.83
CA GLY A 203 -10.84 -2.19 21.77
C GLY A 203 -12.09 -1.68 21.05
N ARG A 204 -12.93 -0.88 21.73
CA ARG A 204 -14.14 -0.30 21.10
C ARG A 204 -13.78 0.69 20.01
N ASP A 205 -12.92 1.64 20.33
CA ASP A 205 -12.48 2.68 19.40
C ASP A 205 -11.61 2.10 18.29
N ASN A 206 -10.72 1.16 18.64
CA ASN A 206 -9.87 0.47 17.67
C ASN A 206 -10.68 -0.34 16.65
N LEU A 207 -11.63 -1.16 17.08
CA LEU A 207 -12.49 -1.94 16.18
C LEU A 207 -13.40 -1.03 15.34
N LEU A 208 -14.04 -0.04 15.96
CA LEU A 208 -14.90 0.90 15.24
C LEU A 208 -14.12 1.64 14.14
N GLY A 209 -12.95 2.19 14.48
CA GLY A 209 -12.12 2.89 13.51
C GLY A 209 -11.61 1.98 12.38
N ALA A 210 -11.21 0.75 12.69
CA ALA A 210 -10.81 -0.22 11.68
C ALA A 210 -11.96 -0.56 10.71
N LEU A 211 -13.18 -0.79 11.21
CA LEU A 211 -14.36 -1.07 10.39
C LEU A 211 -14.74 0.13 9.50
N LEU A 212 -14.72 1.34 10.06
CA LEU A 212 -15.00 2.57 9.30
C LEU A 212 -13.99 2.76 8.17
N ILE A 213 -12.70 2.56 8.46
CA ILE A 213 -11.66 2.69 7.44
C ILE A 213 -11.82 1.62 6.36
N ALA A 214 -12.02 0.35 6.74
CA ALA A 214 -12.18 -0.76 5.80
C ALA A 214 -13.42 -0.62 4.90
N GLY A 215 -14.52 -0.08 5.44
CA GLY A 215 -15.78 0.08 4.71
C GLY A 215 -15.83 1.31 3.81
N HIS A 216 -15.23 2.43 4.24
CA HIS A 216 -15.39 3.72 3.56
C HIS A 216 -14.20 4.15 2.70
N PHE A 217 -12.98 3.67 2.96
CA PHE A 217 -11.78 4.11 2.28
C PHE A 217 -11.18 3.01 1.41
N VAL A 218 -10.66 3.40 0.24
CA VAL A 218 -9.95 2.49 -0.66
C VAL A 218 -8.44 2.61 -0.42
N ILE A 219 -7.96 1.96 0.65
CA ILE A 219 -6.53 1.83 0.96
C ILE A 219 -6.11 0.40 0.63
N PRO A 220 -5.50 0.14 -0.55
CA PRO A 220 -5.21 -1.21 -1.03
C PRO A 220 -3.94 -1.79 -0.40
N GLU A 221 -3.85 -1.76 0.92
CA GLU A 221 -2.69 -2.18 1.70
C GLU A 221 -3.08 -3.03 2.90
N VAL A 222 -2.12 -3.80 3.42
CA VAL A 222 -2.19 -4.30 4.78
C VAL A 222 -1.81 -3.17 5.73
N GLY A 223 -2.78 -2.71 6.51
CA GLY A 223 -2.62 -1.65 7.50
C GLY A 223 -2.74 -2.19 8.93
N LEU A 224 -2.23 -1.42 9.89
CA LEU A 224 -2.44 -1.64 11.32
C LEU A 224 -3.11 -0.40 11.89
N TYR A 225 -4.33 -0.55 12.42
CA TYR A 225 -5.07 0.55 13.03
C TYR A 225 -5.03 0.44 14.56
N PHE A 226 -4.50 1.46 15.21
CA PHE A 226 -4.41 1.53 16.67
C PHE A 226 -4.34 2.98 17.13
N HIS A 227 -5.03 3.32 18.22
CA HIS A 227 -4.97 4.64 18.85
C HIS A 227 -5.15 5.78 17.82
N HIS A 228 -6.29 5.74 17.11
CA HIS A 228 -6.71 6.75 16.14
C HIS A 228 -5.80 6.92 14.92
N LYS A 229 -4.91 5.97 14.63
CA LYS A 229 -3.98 6.05 13.50
C LYS A 229 -3.98 4.76 12.70
N LEU A 230 -3.99 4.88 11.37
CA LEU A 230 -3.70 3.78 10.45
C LEU A 230 -2.24 3.89 10.00
N TYR A 231 -1.48 2.85 10.25
CA TYR A 231 -0.11 2.72 9.77
C TYR A 231 -0.03 1.71 8.63
N ARG A 232 0.97 1.84 7.75
CA ARG A 232 1.35 0.76 6.84
C ARG A 232 1.86 -0.41 7.66
N GLY A 233 1.29 -1.60 7.50
CA GLY A 233 1.53 -2.76 8.37
C GLY A 233 3.01 -3.16 8.47
N ASN A 234 3.72 -3.19 7.35
CA ASN A 234 5.15 -3.53 7.27
C ASN A 234 6.10 -2.36 7.63
N ARG A 235 5.59 -1.31 8.28
CA ARG A 235 6.38 -0.21 8.84
C ARG A 235 6.21 -0.05 10.34
N VAL A 236 5.41 -0.92 10.97
CA VAL A 236 5.05 -0.82 12.39
C VAL A 236 5.94 -1.71 13.25
N THR A 237 6.24 -1.24 14.46
CA THR A 237 6.75 -2.04 15.57
C THR A 237 6.00 -1.71 16.85
N LYS A 238 5.93 -2.67 17.79
CA LYS A 238 5.34 -2.46 19.12
C LYS A 238 6.37 -1.79 20.03
N VAL A 239 6.03 -0.63 20.57
CA VAL A 239 6.94 0.22 21.37
C VAL A 239 6.55 0.33 22.83
N ASP A 240 5.33 -0.07 23.20
CA ASP A 240 4.83 0.01 24.57
C ASP A 240 3.94 -1.20 24.89
N SER A 241 4.09 -1.74 26.10
CA SER A 241 3.36 -2.91 26.58
C SER A 241 2.15 -2.58 27.46
N GLY A 242 2.01 -1.33 27.92
CA GLY A 242 0.93 -0.93 28.84
C GLY A 242 0.08 0.25 28.36
N ARG A 243 0.63 1.15 27.53
CA ARG A 243 -0.10 2.31 27.01
C ARG A 243 -0.95 1.92 25.80
N PHE A 244 -2.12 2.55 25.67
CA PHE A 244 -2.97 2.40 24.47
C PHE A 244 -2.28 2.84 23.18
N LYS A 245 -1.31 3.78 23.26
CA LYS A 245 -0.41 4.07 22.14
C LYS A 245 0.73 3.03 22.08
N ALA A 246 0.37 1.80 21.76
CA ALA A 246 1.26 0.63 21.81
C ALA A 246 2.20 0.51 20.61
N PHE A 247 1.81 1.04 19.45
CA PHE A 247 2.51 0.88 18.18
C PHE A 247 3.05 2.20 17.64
N LEU A 248 4.13 2.11 16.86
CA LEU A 248 4.72 3.22 16.14
C LEU A 248 5.18 2.77 14.76
N SER A 249 5.06 3.67 13.77
CA SER A 249 5.78 3.58 12.50
C SER A 249 6.93 4.60 12.52
N PRO A 250 8.17 4.19 12.80
CA PRO A 250 9.25 5.13 13.12
C PRO A 250 9.84 5.84 11.89
N ASN A 251 9.79 5.19 10.72
CA ASN A 251 10.43 5.67 9.49
C ASN A 251 9.42 6.05 8.39
N LEU A 252 8.11 5.95 8.66
CA LEU A 252 7.05 6.38 7.74
C LEU A 252 5.90 7.01 8.54
N PRO A 253 5.37 8.19 8.13
CA PRO A 253 4.17 8.76 8.74
C PRO A 253 2.95 7.82 8.65
N PRO A 254 1.95 7.97 9.53
CA PRO A 254 0.67 7.26 9.41
C PRO A 254 0.00 7.52 8.05
N LEU A 255 -0.68 6.52 7.49
CA LEU A 255 -1.50 6.65 6.29
C LEU A 255 -2.80 7.42 6.59
N ILE A 256 -3.36 7.23 7.78
CA ILE A 256 -4.53 7.98 8.27
C ILE A 256 -4.27 8.46 9.70
N ASN A 257 -4.67 9.71 9.97
CA ASN A 257 -4.93 10.19 11.33
C ASN A 257 -6.45 10.41 11.48
N ALA A 258 -7.08 9.67 12.38
CA ALA A 258 -8.53 9.68 12.64
C ALA A 258 -8.82 10.38 13.98
N GLU A 259 -8.46 11.67 14.05
CA GLU A 259 -8.74 12.52 15.21
C GLU A 259 -10.14 13.16 15.07
N VAL A 260 -10.29 14.46 15.32
CA VAL A 260 -11.55 15.18 15.07
C VAL A 260 -11.99 15.03 13.62
N ASN A 261 -11.03 15.15 12.69
CA ASN A 261 -11.22 14.88 11.27
C ASN A 261 -10.39 13.65 10.89
N ILE A 262 -10.91 12.86 9.96
CA ILE A 262 -10.12 11.79 9.33
C ILE A 262 -9.31 12.38 8.18
N THR A 263 -7.99 12.40 8.34
CA THR A 263 -7.04 12.91 7.34
C THR A 263 -6.25 11.76 6.76
N VAL A 264 -6.26 11.64 5.42
CA VAL A 264 -5.55 10.59 4.69
C VAL A 264 -4.34 11.18 3.96
N SER A 265 -3.17 10.56 4.12
CA SER A 265 -1.97 10.89 3.36
C SER A 265 -1.95 10.12 2.03
N TRP A 266 -2.79 10.54 1.08
CA TRP A 266 -3.00 9.87 -0.21
C TRP A 266 -1.73 9.73 -1.07
N ASP A 267 -0.76 10.61 -0.87
CA ASP A 267 0.57 10.61 -1.47
C ASP A 267 1.45 9.47 -0.95
N MET A 268 1.20 9.00 0.26
CA MET A 268 1.92 7.89 0.89
C MET A 268 1.29 6.53 0.61
N VAL A 269 -0.01 6.48 0.26
CA VAL A 269 -0.74 5.23 -0.01
C VAL A 269 -0.13 4.52 -1.22
N TRP A 270 0.31 3.28 -1.00
CA TRP A 270 0.86 2.38 -2.01
C TRP A 270 -0.26 1.90 -2.91
N ARG A 271 -0.24 2.30 -4.17
CA ARG A 271 -1.25 1.90 -5.14
C ARG A 271 -0.73 0.76 -6.02
N PRO A 272 -1.56 -0.25 -6.31
CA PRO A 272 -1.22 -1.26 -7.31
C PRO A 272 -0.92 -0.58 -8.64
N ASN A 273 0.26 -0.86 -9.18
CA ASN A 273 0.69 -0.40 -10.51
C ASN A 273 0.38 -1.42 -11.61
N THR A 274 -0.32 -2.51 -11.28
CA THR A 274 -0.60 -3.64 -12.18
C THR A 274 -2.09 -3.98 -12.25
N MET A 275 -2.53 -4.49 -13.41
CA MET A 275 -3.87 -5.05 -13.61
C MET A 275 -3.98 -6.54 -13.23
N HIS A 276 -2.98 -7.07 -12.51
CA HIS A 276 -3.00 -8.46 -12.07
C HIS A 276 -4.09 -8.70 -11.04
N LYS A 277 -4.71 -9.89 -11.09
CA LYS A 277 -5.67 -10.31 -10.07
C LYS A 277 -4.95 -10.52 -8.74
N PHE A 278 -5.67 -10.29 -7.64
CA PHE A 278 -5.22 -10.57 -6.29
C PHE A 278 -4.71 -12.02 -6.17
N ARG A 279 -3.55 -12.19 -5.54
CA ARG A 279 -2.91 -13.49 -5.33
C ARG A 279 -2.35 -13.58 -3.92
N VAL A 280 -2.38 -14.78 -3.39
CA VAL A 280 -1.79 -15.09 -2.09
C VAL A 280 -0.71 -16.13 -2.25
N HIS A 281 0.47 -15.84 -1.70
CA HIS A 281 1.57 -16.78 -1.53
C HIS A 281 1.63 -17.20 -0.07
N THR A 282 1.57 -18.50 0.17
CA THR A 282 1.58 -19.07 1.53
C THR A 282 2.83 -19.88 1.85
N ASN A 283 3.69 -20.12 0.85
CA ASN A 283 4.94 -20.83 1.06
C ASN A 283 5.98 -19.86 1.63
N LEU A 284 5.99 -19.71 2.95
CA LEU A 284 6.96 -18.92 3.69
C LEU A 284 8.08 -19.82 4.21
N ASN A 285 9.33 -19.37 4.09
CA ASN A 285 10.46 -20.12 4.59
C ASN A 285 10.58 -20.01 6.11
N ARG A 286 10.58 -21.14 6.81
CA ARG A 286 10.67 -21.19 8.29
C ARG A 286 12.10 -21.16 8.82
N ASN A 287 13.10 -21.41 7.96
CA ASN A 287 14.51 -21.43 8.35
C ASN A 287 15.11 -20.02 8.31
N VAL A 288 14.44 -19.09 8.99
CA VAL A 288 14.86 -17.70 9.15
C VAL A 288 14.98 -17.31 10.62
N GLY A 289 15.86 -16.37 10.94
CA GLY A 289 16.05 -15.93 12.33
C GLY A 289 16.42 -14.45 12.48
N LEU A 290 16.30 -13.94 13.71
CA LEU A 290 16.76 -12.61 14.12
C LEU A 290 17.98 -12.77 15.04
N LEU A 291 19.11 -12.15 14.68
CA LEU A 291 20.32 -12.11 15.50
C LEU A 291 20.64 -10.67 15.86
N ARG A 292 20.50 -10.33 17.13
CA ARG A 292 20.87 -9.02 17.66
C ARG A 292 22.31 -9.00 18.13
N LEU A 293 23.15 -8.16 17.53
CA LEU A 293 24.51 -7.96 18.01
C LEU A 293 24.51 -7.25 19.37
N PHE A 294 25.42 -7.65 20.26
CA PHE A 294 25.71 -6.93 21.50
C PHE A 294 27.21 -6.92 21.78
N PRO A 295 27.73 -5.90 22.50
CA PRO A 295 29.16 -5.82 22.79
C PRO A 295 29.63 -7.09 23.51
N GLY A 296 30.62 -7.78 22.92
CA GLY A 296 31.14 -9.03 23.47
C GLY A 296 30.53 -10.32 22.90
N ILE A 297 29.61 -10.25 21.93
CA ILE A 297 29.17 -11.44 21.19
C ILE A 297 30.37 -12.20 20.60
N THR A 298 30.34 -13.52 20.73
CA THR A 298 31.45 -14.41 20.32
C THR A 298 31.24 -14.94 18.91
N SER A 299 32.32 -15.29 18.23
CA SER A 299 32.25 -15.95 16.92
C SER A 299 31.56 -17.31 17.03
N ASP A 300 31.72 -18.03 18.14
CA ASP A 300 31.03 -19.30 18.38
C ASP A 300 29.51 -19.14 18.48
N THR A 301 29.02 -18.06 19.09
CA THR A 301 27.58 -17.73 19.10
C THR A 301 27.07 -17.51 17.67
N ILE A 302 27.77 -16.73 16.85
CA ILE A 302 27.40 -16.48 15.45
C ILE A 302 27.45 -17.77 14.63
N ARG A 303 28.53 -18.55 14.78
CA ARG A 303 28.73 -19.85 14.12
C ARG A 303 27.58 -20.81 14.44
N ALA A 304 27.22 -20.94 15.71
CA ALA A 304 26.14 -21.80 16.16
C ALA A 304 24.78 -21.35 15.61
N PHE A 305 24.50 -20.05 15.63
CA PHE A 305 23.25 -19.48 15.11
C PHE A 305 23.09 -19.67 13.59
N LEU A 306 24.20 -19.68 12.84
CA LEU A 306 24.23 -19.80 11.38
C LEU A 306 24.43 -21.25 10.88
N GLN A 307 24.31 -22.25 11.76
CA GLN A 307 24.36 -23.65 11.33
C GLN A 307 23.13 -24.04 10.49
N PRO A 308 23.26 -24.99 9.56
CA PRO A 308 22.10 -25.62 8.92
C PRO A 308 21.09 -26.13 9.96
N PRO A 309 19.77 -26.02 9.70
CA PRO A 309 19.15 -25.71 8.41
C PRO A 309 18.92 -24.22 8.12
N MET A 310 19.56 -23.29 8.85
CA MET A 310 19.36 -21.84 8.66
C MET A 310 19.64 -21.39 7.21
N GLN A 311 18.70 -20.65 6.61
CA GLN A 311 18.78 -20.17 5.21
C GLN A 311 18.78 -18.65 5.10
N GLY A 312 18.32 -17.92 6.12
CA GLY A 312 18.51 -16.48 6.17
C GLY A 312 18.37 -15.90 7.56
N ILE A 313 19.06 -14.80 7.82
CA ILE A 313 18.90 -14.07 9.08
C ILE A 313 18.72 -12.58 8.85
N VAL A 314 18.01 -11.94 9.78
CA VAL A 314 18.07 -10.50 9.97
C VAL A 314 19.09 -10.25 11.09
N LEU A 315 20.17 -9.57 10.75
CA LEU A 315 21.23 -9.17 11.67
C LEU A 315 20.94 -7.75 12.15
N GLU A 316 20.59 -7.58 13.43
CA GLU A 316 20.41 -6.25 14.01
C GLU A 316 21.75 -5.71 14.52
N THR A 317 22.22 -4.62 13.91
CA THR A 317 23.53 -4.01 14.16
C THR A 317 23.41 -2.59 14.73
N TYR A 318 24.53 -1.99 15.15
CA TYR A 318 24.50 -0.73 15.90
C TYR A 318 24.34 0.50 14.98
N GLY A 319 23.70 1.55 15.49
CA GLY A 319 23.71 2.88 14.87
C GLY A 319 23.22 2.86 13.44
N THR A 320 24.06 3.25 12.49
CA THR A 320 23.71 3.28 11.06
C THR A 320 24.00 1.97 10.33
N GLY A 321 24.01 0.83 11.01
CA GLY A 321 24.28 -0.47 10.40
C GLY A 321 25.68 -1.05 10.65
N ASN A 322 26.32 -0.69 11.76
CA ASN A 322 27.73 -0.98 12.03
C ASN A 322 27.94 -2.28 12.81
N ALA A 323 28.90 -3.10 12.39
CA ALA A 323 29.42 -4.25 13.14
C ALA A 323 30.91 -4.06 13.50
N PRO A 324 31.45 -4.83 14.47
CA PRO A 324 32.86 -4.76 14.85
C PRO A 324 33.81 -5.14 13.69
N ASP A 325 34.44 -4.14 13.07
CA ASP A 325 35.35 -4.33 11.91
C ASP A 325 36.75 -4.83 12.32
N LYS A 326 37.15 -4.59 13.57
CA LYS A 326 38.39 -5.12 14.17
C LYS A 326 38.28 -6.58 14.65
N ARG A 327 37.20 -7.28 14.28
CA ARG A 327 36.93 -8.67 14.67
C ARG A 327 36.81 -9.54 13.42
N PRO A 328 37.95 -9.90 12.78
CA PRO A 328 37.93 -10.71 11.57
C PRO A 328 37.26 -12.06 11.81
N ASP A 329 37.39 -12.62 13.02
CA ASP A 329 36.72 -13.85 13.44
C ASP A 329 35.19 -13.77 13.33
N LEU A 330 34.57 -12.62 13.61
CA LEU A 330 33.11 -12.45 13.44
C LEU A 330 32.75 -12.29 11.96
N LEU A 331 33.53 -11.51 11.22
CA LEU A 331 33.29 -11.25 9.80
C LEU A 331 33.46 -12.52 8.95
N GLU A 332 34.42 -13.39 9.31
CA GLU A 332 34.64 -14.68 8.67
C GLU A 332 33.46 -15.63 8.85
N GLU A 333 32.80 -15.67 10.03
CA GLU A 333 31.59 -16.48 10.21
C GLU A 333 30.42 -16.00 9.34
N LEU A 334 30.25 -14.67 9.24
CA LEU A 334 29.24 -14.08 8.37
C LEU A 334 29.52 -14.39 6.89
N ARG A 335 30.77 -14.17 6.44
CA ARG A 335 31.21 -14.49 5.08
C ARG A 335 31.01 -15.98 4.79
N ALA A 336 31.46 -16.88 5.66
CA ALA A 336 31.29 -18.31 5.50
C ALA A 336 29.81 -18.70 5.39
N ALA A 337 28.91 -18.05 6.13
CA ALA A 337 27.47 -18.29 6.00
C ALA A 337 26.93 -17.80 4.64
N THR A 338 27.32 -16.60 4.19
CA THR A 338 26.89 -16.11 2.87
C THR A 338 27.45 -16.93 1.71
N ASP A 339 28.66 -17.47 1.84
CA ASP A 339 29.29 -18.37 0.87
C ASP A 339 28.56 -19.72 0.81
N ARG A 340 27.98 -20.19 1.93
CA ARG A 340 27.05 -21.32 1.98
C ARG A 340 25.66 -21.02 1.40
N GLY A 341 25.39 -19.77 1.02
CA GLY A 341 24.11 -19.33 0.47
C GLY A 341 23.11 -18.79 1.49
N VAL A 342 23.50 -18.60 2.77
CA VAL A 342 22.64 -17.95 3.77
C VAL A 342 22.47 -16.48 3.43
N LEU A 343 21.22 -16.01 3.33
CA LEU A 343 20.89 -14.61 3.06
C LEU A 343 20.86 -13.81 4.37
N ILE A 344 21.70 -12.79 4.49
CA ILE A 344 21.81 -11.97 5.71
C ILE A 344 21.35 -10.55 5.38
N ILE A 345 20.30 -10.06 6.05
CA ILE A 345 19.84 -8.67 5.95
C ILE A 345 20.32 -7.90 7.19
N ASN A 346 21.00 -6.78 6.99
CA ASN A 346 21.42 -5.88 8.06
C ASN A 346 20.31 -4.86 8.37
N CYS A 347 19.78 -4.89 9.59
CA CYS A 347 18.87 -3.88 10.13
C CYS A 347 19.55 -3.13 11.27
N THR A 348 19.18 -1.87 11.48
CA THR A 348 19.64 -1.14 12.67
C THR A 348 18.85 -1.55 13.90
N GLN A 349 19.52 -1.59 15.05
CA GLN A 349 18.90 -1.69 16.37
C GLN A 349 18.19 -0.41 16.81
N CYS A 350 18.48 0.72 16.17
CA CYS A 350 17.86 2.01 16.46
C CYS A 350 16.40 1.98 16.01
N LEU A 351 15.50 2.52 16.84
CA LEU A 351 14.08 2.57 16.53
C LEU A 351 13.78 3.36 15.25
N CYS A 352 14.50 4.46 15.01
CA CYS A 352 14.36 5.31 13.82
C CYS A 352 15.73 5.46 13.15
N GLY A 353 15.74 5.50 11.82
CA GLY A 353 16.95 5.61 11.01
C GLY A 353 17.03 4.55 9.91
N SER A 354 18.14 4.59 9.18
CA SER A 354 18.42 3.70 8.05
C SER A 354 19.85 3.19 8.12
N VAL A 355 20.07 1.97 7.63
CA VAL A 355 21.40 1.40 7.42
C VAL A 355 22.10 2.16 6.28
N SER A 356 23.30 2.66 6.56
CA SER A 356 24.12 3.48 5.66
C SER A 356 25.46 2.82 5.39
N GLU A 357 25.88 2.86 4.12
CA GLU A 357 27.16 2.33 3.66
C GLU A 357 28.34 3.31 3.87
N SER A 358 28.09 4.47 4.49
CA SER A 358 29.08 5.55 4.59
C SER A 358 30.24 5.26 5.56
N TYR A 359 30.10 4.30 6.47
CA TYR A 359 31.13 3.94 7.46
C TYR A 359 31.95 2.71 7.03
N ALA A 360 33.23 2.67 7.39
CA ALA A 360 34.11 1.52 7.11
C ALA A 360 33.56 0.20 7.71
N THR A 361 32.95 0.29 8.90
CA THR A 361 32.24 -0.81 9.59
C THR A 361 31.01 -1.31 8.84
N GLY A 362 30.31 -0.44 8.11
CA GLY A 362 29.21 -0.84 7.22
C GLY A 362 29.71 -1.53 5.95
N LYS A 363 30.83 -1.04 5.38
CA LYS A 363 31.47 -1.66 4.20
C LYS A 363 32.00 -3.06 4.48
N ALA A 364 32.48 -3.32 5.69
CA ALA A 364 32.94 -4.64 6.09
C ALA A 364 31.83 -5.70 5.95
N LEU A 365 30.60 -5.38 6.36
CA LEU A 365 29.45 -6.29 6.22
C LEU A 365 29.08 -6.52 4.74
N LEU A 366 29.11 -5.47 3.91
CA LEU A 366 28.87 -5.59 2.47
C LEU A 366 29.90 -6.53 1.81
N HIS A 367 31.17 -6.43 2.18
CA HIS A 367 32.23 -7.33 1.67
C HIS A 367 32.07 -8.79 2.13
N CYS A 368 31.32 -9.01 3.21
CA CYS A 368 30.92 -10.33 3.69
C CYS A 368 29.60 -10.81 3.06
N GLY A 369 29.07 -10.12 2.04
CA GLY A 369 27.86 -10.54 1.33
C GLY A 369 26.55 -10.23 2.05
N VAL A 370 26.59 -9.41 3.12
CA VAL A 370 25.41 -8.96 3.87
C VAL A 370 24.67 -7.88 3.09
N ILE A 371 23.35 -7.96 3.06
CA ILE A 371 22.44 -7.08 2.32
C ILE A 371 22.02 -5.92 3.25
N PRO A 372 22.13 -4.65 2.84
CA PRO A 372 21.62 -3.53 3.62
C PRO A 372 20.08 -3.55 3.63
N GLY A 373 19.48 -3.54 4.81
CA GLY A 373 18.02 -3.52 4.99
C GLY A 373 17.38 -2.14 4.92
N GLY A 374 18.16 -1.08 4.65
CA GLY A 374 17.67 0.29 4.62
C GLY A 374 17.04 0.70 5.97
N ASP A 375 15.82 1.23 5.91
CA ASP A 375 15.01 1.68 7.05
C ASP A 375 13.86 0.71 7.40
N MET A 376 13.96 -0.56 6.97
CA MET A 376 13.01 -1.61 7.35
C MET A 376 13.00 -1.85 8.86
N THR A 377 11.83 -2.17 9.40
CA THR A 377 11.74 -2.74 10.74
C THR A 377 12.24 -4.19 10.73
N PRO A 378 12.71 -4.74 11.86
CA PRO A 378 13.11 -6.16 11.95
C PRO A 378 11.97 -7.12 11.58
N GLU A 379 10.72 -6.80 11.91
CA GLU A 379 9.53 -7.59 11.57
C GLU A 379 9.33 -7.66 10.05
N ALA A 380 9.44 -6.52 9.37
CA ALA A 380 9.32 -6.43 7.92
C ALA A 380 10.48 -7.13 7.21
N ALA A 381 11.71 -6.96 7.69
CA ALA A 381 12.88 -7.63 7.14
C ALA A 381 12.78 -9.16 7.28
N LEU A 382 12.32 -9.67 8.43
CA LEU A 382 12.14 -11.10 8.67
C LEU A 382 11.04 -11.68 7.76
N ALA A 383 9.90 -10.98 7.66
CA ALA A 383 8.80 -11.37 6.79
C ALA A 383 9.22 -11.36 5.31
N LYS A 384 9.93 -10.32 4.86
CA LYS A 384 10.45 -10.22 3.49
C LYS A 384 11.44 -11.35 3.18
N LEU A 385 12.34 -11.64 4.11
CA LEU A 385 13.32 -12.70 3.97
C LEU A 385 12.66 -14.07 3.85
N SER A 386 11.70 -14.36 4.74
CA SER A 386 10.89 -15.59 4.71
C SER A 386 10.10 -15.72 3.40
N TYR A 387 9.50 -14.62 2.93
CA TYR A 387 8.76 -14.55 1.68
C TYR A 387 9.62 -14.83 0.44
N VAL A 388 10.78 -14.18 0.34
CA VAL A 388 11.68 -14.32 -0.82
C VAL A 388 12.33 -15.71 -0.85
N LEU A 389 12.77 -16.22 0.30
CA LEU A 389 13.30 -17.59 0.41
C LEU A 389 12.23 -18.66 0.15
N GLY A 390 10.95 -18.32 0.32
CA GLY A 390 9.81 -19.19 -0.01
C GLY A 390 9.58 -19.38 -1.51
N LYS A 391 10.16 -18.50 -2.35
CA LYS A 391 10.12 -18.61 -3.82
C LYS A 391 11.24 -19.52 -4.32
N SER A 392 11.00 -20.82 -4.25
CA SER A 392 11.97 -21.87 -4.65
C SER A 392 12.38 -21.84 -6.13
N GLU A 393 11.58 -21.18 -6.97
CA GLU A 393 11.86 -20.99 -8.40
C GLU A 393 12.97 -19.96 -8.67
N LEU A 394 13.37 -19.17 -7.66
CA LEU A 394 14.37 -18.13 -7.78
C LEU A 394 15.76 -18.62 -7.37
N SER A 395 16.77 -18.26 -8.14
CA SER A 395 18.17 -18.42 -7.74
C SER A 395 18.51 -17.51 -6.56
N ILE A 396 19.52 -17.88 -5.76
CA ILE A 396 20.04 -17.05 -4.66
C ILE A 396 20.38 -15.63 -5.15
N LYS A 397 20.91 -15.49 -6.36
CA LYS A 397 21.22 -14.18 -6.95
C LYS A 397 19.94 -13.33 -7.15
N GLN A 398 18.89 -13.91 -7.73
CA GLN A 398 17.61 -13.22 -7.92
C GLN A 398 16.95 -12.90 -6.57
N GLN A 399 17.05 -13.80 -5.60
CA GLN A 399 16.57 -13.56 -4.25
C GLN A 399 17.28 -12.35 -3.61
N LYS A 400 18.61 -12.25 -3.75
CA LYS A 400 19.37 -11.07 -3.29
C LYS A 400 18.92 -9.79 -3.97
N GLU A 401 18.73 -9.81 -5.30
CA GLU A 401 18.25 -8.65 -6.07
C GLU A 401 16.88 -8.17 -5.54
N ILE A 402 15.93 -9.08 -5.34
CA ILE A 402 14.58 -8.76 -4.80
C ILE A 402 14.66 -8.21 -3.37
N LEU A 403 15.59 -8.69 -2.54
CA LEU A 403 15.75 -8.19 -1.16
C LEU A 403 16.18 -6.72 -1.11
N HIS A 404 16.87 -6.22 -2.15
CA HIS A 404 17.25 -4.80 -2.27
C HIS A 404 16.09 -3.89 -2.74
N GLU A 405 15.03 -4.45 -3.31
CA GLU A 405 13.94 -3.68 -3.90
C GLU A 405 12.83 -3.37 -2.88
N ASN A 406 12.20 -2.20 -2.99
CA ASN A 406 11.00 -1.89 -2.22
C ASN A 406 9.79 -2.61 -2.83
N LEU A 407 9.32 -3.69 -2.18
CA LEU A 407 8.28 -4.55 -2.76
C LEU A 407 6.87 -4.10 -2.41
N ARG A 408 6.68 -3.58 -1.19
CA ARG A 408 5.36 -3.33 -0.57
C ARG A 408 5.35 -2.04 0.27
N GLY A 409 6.27 -1.11 0.00
CA GLY A 409 6.40 0.12 0.76
C GLY A 409 7.13 -0.05 2.09
N GLU A 410 7.75 -1.21 2.35
CA GLU A 410 8.43 -1.57 3.60
C GLU A 410 9.75 -0.82 3.81
N MET A 411 10.36 -0.34 2.72
CA MET A 411 11.65 0.35 2.77
C MET A 411 11.68 1.57 1.86
N THR A 412 12.47 2.55 2.24
CA THR A 412 12.71 3.76 1.46
C THR A 412 13.98 3.57 0.66
N THR A 413 13.85 3.36 -0.65
CA THR A 413 15.00 3.31 -1.55
C THR A 413 15.52 4.73 -1.75
N VAL A 414 16.63 5.08 -1.08
CA VAL A 414 17.40 6.26 -1.47
C VAL A 414 18.02 5.92 -2.82
N TYR A 415 17.42 6.41 -3.90
CA TYR A 415 18.06 6.36 -5.21
C TYR A 415 19.39 7.11 -5.09
N SER A 416 20.49 6.36 -4.94
CA SER A 416 21.86 6.86 -4.96
C SER A 416 22.06 7.61 -6.27
N ALA A 417 21.84 8.94 -6.26
CA ALA A 417 22.02 9.89 -7.35
C ALA A 417 21.88 9.26 -8.74
N SER A 418 20.85 8.43 -8.95
CA SER A 418 20.67 7.74 -10.21
C SER A 418 20.19 8.83 -11.14
N LYS A 419 20.98 9.09 -12.19
CA LYS A 419 20.65 9.93 -13.34
C LYS A 419 19.13 10.02 -13.51
N PHE A 420 18.60 11.25 -13.50
CA PHE A 420 17.19 11.57 -13.75
C PHE A 420 16.53 10.55 -14.68
N SER A 421 15.75 9.62 -14.12
CA SER A 421 15.08 8.59 -14.93
C SER A 421 13.72 9.13 -15.35
N LEU A 422 13.60 9.52 -16.62
CA LEU A 422 12.33 9.89 -17.25
C LEU A 422 11.54 8.66 -17.74
N ARG A 423 11.91 7.46 -17.29
CA ARG A 423 11.27 6.20 -17.71
C ARG A 423 9.86 6.05 -17.14
N ASP A 424 9.70 6.50 -15.89
CA ASP A 424 8.43 6.44 -15.19
C ASP A 424 7.96 7.88 -15.05
N SER A 425 6.75 8.20 -15.52
CA SER A 425 6.18 9.56 -15.55
C SER A 425 6.09 10.28 -14.18
N SER A 426 6.63 9.67 -13.13
CA SER A 426 6.91 10.18 -11.78
C SER A 426 7.40 11.62 -11.74
N PHE A 427 8.38 12.01 -12.57
CA PHE A 427 8.89 13.38 -12.59
C PHE A 427 7.82 14.39 -13.05
N LEU A 428 7.09 14.06 -14.13
CA LEU A 428 6.02 14.92 -14.63
C LEU A 428 4.86 14.99 -13.62
N CYS A 429 4.53 13.88 -12.96
CA CYS A 429 3.54 13.86 -11.89
C CYS A 429 3.98 14.69 -10.67
N LEU A 430 5.26 14.63 -10.28
CA LEU A 430 5.80 15.43 -9.18
C LEU A 430 5.75 16.92 -9.50
N VAL A 431 6.14 17.32 -10.71
CA VAL A 431 6.08 18.72 -11.13
C VAL A 431 4.62 19.20 -11.26
N ALA A 432 3.74 18.37 -11.85
CA ALA A 432 2.32 18.68 -11.96
C ALA A 432 1.65 18.83 -10.58
N ASN A 433 1.95 17.94 -9.64
CA ASN A 433 1.46 18.04 -8.26
C ASN A 433 1.99 19.29 -7.55
N ALA A 434 3.27 19.63 -7.75
CA ALA A 434 3.88 20.82 -7.16
C ALA A 434 3.25 22.13 -7.66
N ILE A 435 2.71 22.15 -8.88
CA ILE A 435 2.04 23.32 -9.45
C ILE A 435 0.50 23.23 -9.37
N GLY A 436 -0.06 22.20 -8.72
CA GLY A 436 -1.50 22.02 -8.53
C GLY A 436 -2.28 21.66 -9.81
N ALA A 437 -1.60 21.11 -10.82
CA ALA A 437 -2.22 20.70 -12.08
C ALA A 437 -3.01 19.39 -11.88
N ASN A 438 -4.34 19.52 -11.79
CA ASN A 438 -5.24 18.41 -11.47
C ASN A 438 -6.09 17.97 -12.67
N ARG A 439 -5.97 18.65 -13.82
CA ARG A 439 -6.69 18.33 -15.07
C ARG A 439 -5.75 17.78 -16.13
N THR A 440 -6.27 16.91 -17.01
CA THR A 440 -5.49 16.28 -18.08
C THR A 440 -4.90 17.30 -19.06
N GLU A 441 -5.62 18.38 -19.35
CA GLU A 441 -5.15 19.47 -20.21
C GLU A 441 -3.96 20.22 -19.57
N GLU A 442 -3.96 20.36 -18.24
CA GLU A 442 -2.87 21.00 -17.49
C GLU A 442 -1.64 20.09 -17.44
N LEU A 443 -1.84 18.78 -17.25
CA LEU A 443 -0.78 17.77 -17.32
C LEU A 443 -0.13 17.70 -18.71
N GLU A 444 -0.92 17.78 -19.77
CA GLU A 444 -0.42 17.87 -21.15
C GLU A 444 0.36 19.16 -21.37
N GLY A 445 -0.13 20.30 -20.86
CA GLY A 445 0.61 21.57 -20.90
C GLY A 445 1.96 21.52 -20.16
N VAL A 446 2.01 20.90 -18.99
CA VAL A 446 3.26 20.69 -18.22
C VAL A 446 4.24 19.82 -18.99
N ARG A 447 3.75 18.72 -19.58
CA ARG A 447 4.57 17.83 -20.40
C ARG A 447 5.13 18.58 -21.61
N ASP A 448 4.29 19.26 -22.37
CA ASP A 448 4.68 19.93 -23.61
C ASP A 448 5.66 21.09 -23.34
N ALA A 449 5.61 21.70 -22.15
CA ALA A 449 6.59 22.68 -21.70
C ALA A 449 7.94 22.04 -21.28
N LEU A 450 7.92 20.89 -20.59
CA LEU A 450 9.12 20.30 -20.00
C LEU A 450 9.89 19.37 -20.94
N VAL A 451 9.20 18.63 -21.81
CA VAL A 451 9.82 17.63 -22.69
C VAL A 451 10.91 18.23 -23.61
N PRO A 452 10.71 19.41 -24.26
CA PRO A 452 11.76 20.03 -25.06
C PRO A 452 13.01 20.38 -24.24
N VAL A 453 12.84 20.90 -23.03
CA VAL A 453 13.94 21.29 -22.14
C VAL A 453 14.73 20.06 -21.68
N LEU A 454 14.01 19.00 -21.29
CA LEU A 454 14.61 17.72 -20.87
C LEU A 454 15.32 17.03 -22.04
N ALA A 455 14.78 17.09 -23.26
CA ALA A 455 15.41 16.54 -24.45
C ALA A 455 16.72 17.28 -24.79
N CYS A 456 16.73 18.61 -24.70
CA CYS A 456 17.94 19.41 -24.89
C CYS A 456 19.01 19.10 -23.83
N ALA A 457 18.63 18.95 -22.56
CA ALA A 457 19.55 18.58 -21.49
C ALA A 457 20.14 17.17 -21.68
N ALA A 458 19.31 16.20 -22.09
CA ALA A 458 19.74 14.84 -22.40
C ALA A 458 20.67 14.80 -23.63
N ALA A 459 20.37 15.58 -24.67
CA ALA A 459 21.24 15.71 -25.85
C ALA A 459 22.60 16.31 -25.50
N LYS A 460 22.63 17.37 -24.68
CA LYS A 460 23.87 18.00 -24.20
C LYS A 460 24.77 17.03 -23.42
N THR A 461 24.17 16.12 -22.66
CA THR A 461 24.89 15.14 -21.83
C THR A 461 25.16 13.80 -22.53
N GLY A 462 24.72 13.65 -23.79
CA GLY A 462 24.86 12.41 -24.55
C GLY A 462 24.01 11.26 -24.01
N ASP A 463 22.97 11.55 -23.23
CA ASP A 463 22.09 10.55 -22.61
C ASP A 463 21.04 10.04 -23.60
N LEU A 464 21.49 9.12 -24.47
CA LEU A 464 20.69 8.48 -25.50
C LEU A 464 19.49 7.68 -24.95
N GLU A 465 19.55 7.25 -23.70
CA GLU A 465 18.50 6.46 -23.06
C GLU A 465 17.34 7.34 -22.60
N THR A 466 17.66 8.49 -22.00
CA THR A 466 16.69 9.53 -21.65
C THR A 466 16.01 10.10 -22.90
N LEU A 467 16.75 10.31 -23.99
CA LEU A 467 16.19 10.74 -25.29
C LEU A 467 15.18 9.73 -25.86
N ARG A 468 15.51 8.43 -25.83
CA ARG A 468 14.57 7.36 -26.28
C ARG A 468 13.33 7.28 -25.39
N SER A 469 13.47 7.53 -24.10
CA SER A 469 12.34 7.53 -23.15
C SER A 469 11.41 8.72 -23.39
N LEU A 470 11.96 9.91 -23.63
CA LEU A 470 11.21 11.12 -24.00
C LEU A 470 10.46 10.94 -25.34
N GLN A 471 11.09 10.31 -26.32
CA GLN A 471 10.45 10.03 -27.61
C GLN A 471 9.22 9.12 -27.46
N ARG A 472 9.28 8.10 -26.59
CA ARG A 472 8.14 7.22 -26.31
C ARG A 472 7.01 7.96 -25.59
N MET A 473 7.34 8.86 -24.66
CA MET A 473 6.34 9.65 -23.94
C MET A 473 5.57 10.62 -24.83
N HIS A 474 6.21 11.19 -25.86
CA HIS A 474 5.56 12.14 -26.77
C HIS A 474 4.62 11.47 -27.80
N GLY A 475 4.84 10.17 -28.08
CA GLY A 475 3.99 9.37 -28.97
C GLY A 475 2.73 8.78 -28.31
N CYS A 476 2.61 8.86 -26.97
CA CYS A 476 1.43 8.42 -26.25
C CYS A 476 0.43 9.58 -26.11
N GLN A 477 -0.66 9.55 -26.88
CA GLN A 477 -1.86 10.34 -26.58
C GLN A 477 -2.53 9.78 -25.31
N TRP A 478 -2.63 10.60 -24.27
CA TRP A 478 -3.36 10.26 -23.05
C TRP A 478 -4.83 10.59 -23.28
N ARG A 479 -5.66 9.62 -23.66
CA ARG A 479 -7.12 9.86 -23.64
C ARG A 479 -7.61 9.81 -22.20
N TYR A 480 -8.28 10.87 -21.77
CA TYR A 480 -9.08 10.88 -20.54
C TYR A 480 -10.20 9.83 -20.65
N GLY A 481 -10.03 8.69 -19.99
CA GLY A 481 -11.13 7.81 -19.66
C GLY A 481 -11.80 8.35 -18.41
N GLY A 482 -13.06 8.78 -18.48
CA GLY A 482 -13.81 9.09 -17.27
C GLY A 482 -13.78 7.93 -16.26
N PRO A 483 -14.25 8.16 -15.03
CA PRO A 483 -13.58 7.98 -13.72
C PRO A 483 -12.63 6.76 -13.52
N ARG A 484 -11.87 6.36 -14.54
CA ARG A 484 -10.91 5.26 -14.52
C ARG A 484 -9.58 5.81 -15.01
N GLY A 485 -8.58 5.74 -14.14
CA GLY A 485 -7.30 6.43 -14.26
C GLY A 485 -6.56 6.24 -15.60
N LEU A 486 -5.63 7.18 -15.82
CA LEU A 486 -4.71 7.25 -16.95
C LEU A 486 -3.97 5.91 -17.15
N GLY A 487 -4.12 5.32 -18.33
CA GLY A 487 -3.31 4.19 -18.79
C GLY A 487 -2.82 4.45 -20.21
N PRO A 488 -1.59 4.03 -20.57
CA PRO A 488 -1.09 4.18 -21.93
C PRO A 488 -1.89 3.27 -22.88
N SER A 489 -2.59 3.86 -23.84
CA SER A 489 -3.21 3.10 -24.93
C SER A 489 -2.14 2.66 -25.94
N ARG A 490 -2.13 1.38 -26.32
CA ARG A 490 -1.38 0.89 -27.49
C ARG A 490 -1.91 1.58 -28.74
N CYS A 491 -1.06 2.34 -29.43
CA CYS A 491 -1.33 2.84 -30.78
C CYS A 491 -0.21 2.42 -31.74
N GLY A 492 -0.62 1.93 -32.90
CA GLY A 492 0.24 1.37 -33.94
C GLY A 492 1.09 2.41 -34.66
N PHE A 493 2.11 1.90 -35.35
CA PHE A 493 3.04 2.66 -36.18
C PHE A 493 2.28 3.44 -37.27
N GLY A 494 2.14 4.76 -37.06
CA GLY A 494 1.85 5.74 -38.09
C GLY A 494 3.10 6.59 -38.30
N SER A 495 3.73 6.45 -39.46
CA SER A 495 4.89 7.24 -39.87
C SER A 495 4.49 8.70 -40.11
N SER A 496 4.99 9.62 -39.28
CA SER A 496 4.99 11.05 -39.59
C SER A 496 6.20 11.77 -38.98
N ASN A 497 7.04 12.24 -39.91
CA ASN A 497 8.23 13.11 -39.83
C ASN A 497 8.57 13.78 -38.50
N TRP A 498 9.71 13.39 -37.93
CA TRP A 498 10.50 14.22 -37.01
C TRP A 498 11.95 14.29 -37.49
N LEU A 499 12.47 15.52 -37.56
CA LEU A 499 13.88 15.91 -37.64
C LEU A 499 14.66 15.39 -38.87
N GLN A 500 14.60 16.14 -39.96
CA GLN A 500 15.51 16.01 -41.09
C GLN A 500 16.86 16.66 -40.72
N TRP A 501 17.83 15.86 -40.25
CA TRP A 501 19.21 16.30 -40.09
C TRP A 501 19.96 16.04 -41.39
N SER A 502 20.32 17.09 -42.12
CA SER A 502 21.20 16.95 -43.28
C SER A 502 22.64 16.73 -42.79
N LYS A 503 23.25 15.62 -43.21
CA LYS A 503 24.70 15.47 -43.19
C LYS A 503 25.26 16.29 -44.35
N SER A 504 25.91 17.42 -44.09
CA SER A 504 26.86 17.96 -45.04
C SER A 504 28.19 17.21 -44.88
N SER A 505 28.50 16.39 -45.88
CA SER A 505 29.83 15.81 -46.07
C SER A 505 30.78 16.93 -46.49
N GLY A 506 31.69 17.31 -45.58
CA GLY A 506 32.73 18.30 -45.86
C GLY A 506 33.85 18.18 -44.82
N SER A 507 35.00 17.71 -45.28
CA SER A 507 36.27 17.62 -44.58
C SER A 507 36.64 18.88 -43.79
N GLY A 508 37.14 18.73 -42.56
CA GLY A 508 37.92 19.76 -41.89
C GLY A 508 37.69 19.83 -40.38
N LYS A 509 38.79 19.80 -39.62
CA LYS A 509 38.86 19.97 -38.17
C LYS A 509 38.02 21.16 -37.68
N GLY A 510 37.30 21.02 -36.56
CA GLY A 510 36.69 22.16 -35.88
C GLY A 510 35.85 21.82 -34.65
N SER A 511 36.41 22.12 -33.48
CA SER A 511 35.79 22.44 -32.18
C SER A 511 34.26 22.48 -32.08
N TRP A 512 33.71 21.78 -31.09
CA TRP A 512 32.37 22.04 -30.56
C TRP A 512 32.45 23.17 -29.53
N SER A 513 31.78 24.29 -29.77
CA SER A 513 31.57 25.34 -28.77
C SER A 513 30.08 25.67 -28.63
N VAL A 514 29.61 25.40 -27.41
CA VAL A 514 28.36 25.72 -26.67
C VAL A 514 27.02 25.54 -27.36
#